data_AF-A0A9P1JP97-F1
#
_entry.id   AF-A0A9P1JP97-F1
#
_cell.length_a   1.000
_cell.length_b   1.000
_cell.length_c   1.000
_cell.angle_alpha   90.00
_cell.angle_beta   90.00
_cell.angle_gamma   90.00
#
_symmetry.space_group_name_H-M   'P 1'
#
loop_
_entity.id
_entity.type
_entity.pdbx_description
1 polymer ?
#
loop_
_entity_poly.entity_id
_entity_poly.type
_entity_poly.pdbx_seq_one_letter_code
_entity_poly.pdbx_strand_id
1 'polypeptide(L)'
;MSILRFEAVLQTDRTAALMAAADGITGSGGWIVDHTLFSDVMAVIAFCVPANRTTALGDALAAAGILVSPPLPPSLPETDEAAERELQGQLTLTFAKGTGDLRHEVPAFE
;
A
#
# COMPACT_ATOMS: atom_id res chain seq x y z
N MET A 1 -4.17 14.72 -15.83
CA MET A 1 -4.48 13.62 -14.90
C MET A 1 -3.18 13.27 -14.18
N SER A 2 -3.06 13.58 -12.89
CA SER A 2 -1.83 13.34 -12.12
C SER A 2 -1.96 11.98 -11.44
N ILE A 3 -1.00 11.09 -11.67
CA ILE A 3 -0.91 9.81 -10.97
C ILE A 3 0.02 9.96 -9.76
N LEU A 4 -0.42 9.47 -8.62
CA LEU A 4 0.40 9.39 -7.43
C LEU A 4 1.27 8.13 -7.49
N ARG A 5 2.58 8.26 -7.26
CA ARG A 5 3.50 7.11 -7.22
C ARG A 5 4.28 7.15 -5.93
N PHE A 6 4.19 6.07 -5.18
CA PHE A 6 4.78 5.94 -3.86
C PHE A 6 5.48 4.61 -3.72
N GLU A 7 6.53 4.58 -2.92
CA GLU A 7 7.33 3.40 -2.65
C GLU A 7 7.50 3.25 -1.14
N ALA A 8 7.41 2.03 -0.63
CA ALA A 8 7.69 1.72 0.77
C ALA A 8 8.56 0.47 0.87
N VAL A 9 9.56 0.54 1.75
CA VAL A 9 10.44 -0.59 2.08
C VAL A 9 10.05 -1.11 3.45
N LEU A 10 9.68 -2.38 3.52
CA LEU A 10 9.08 -3.01 4.69
C LEU A 10 9.96 -4.14 5.21
N GLN A 11 10.08 -4.22 6.54
CA GLN A 11 10.79 -5.30 7.25
C GLN A 11 9.83 -6.39 7.77
N THR A 12 8.53 -6.18 7.59
CA THR A 12 7.44 -7.02 8.08
C THR A 12 7.12 -8.16 7.12
N ASP A 13 6.32 -9.12 7.59
CA ASP A 13 5.78 -10.17 6.73
C ASP A 13 4.99 -9.58 5.56
N ARG A 14 5.17 -10.18 4.38
CA ARG A 14 4.56 -9.74 3.13
C ARG A 14 3.05 -9.70 3.19
N THR A 15 2.42 -10.75 3.73
CA THR A 15 0.96 -10.86 3.78
C THR A 15 0.39 -9.84 4.74
N ALA A 16 1.01 -9.69 5.91
CA ALA A 16 0.62 -8.67 6.88
C ALA A 16 0.76 -7.25 6.30
N ALA A 17 1.85 -6.97 5.58
CA ALA A 17 2.08 -5.69 4.93
C ALA A 17 1.05 -5.38 3.83
N LEU A 18 0.72 -6.35 2.97
CA LEU A 18 -0.30 -6.20 1.94
C LEU A 18 -1.67 -5.92 2.55
N MET A 19 -2.01 -6.63 3.63
CA MET A 19 -3.29 -6.43 4.32
C MET A 19 -3.37 -5.07 4.97
N ALA A 20 -2.31 -4.65 5.67
CA ALA A 20 -2.25 -3.34 6.28
C ALA A 20 -2.31 -2.19 5.25
N ALA A 21 -1.69 -2.37 4.07
CA ALA A 21 -1.82 -1.42 2.96
C ALA A 21 -3.25 -1.36 2.42
N ALA A 22 -3.90 -2.51 2.23
CA ALA A 22 -5.28 -2.58 1.77
C ALA A 22 -6.27 -1.96 2.77
N ASP A 23 -6.08 -2.23 4.05
CA ASP A 23 -6.88 -1.65 5.14
C ASP A 23 -6.69 -0.14 5.22
N GLY A 24 -5.45 0.36 5.06
CA GLY A 24 -5.16 1.80 5.02
C GLY A 24 -5.82 2.49 3.83
N ILE A 25 -5.76 1.89 2.64
CA ILE A 25 -6.40 2.41 1.43
C ILE A 25 -7.92 2.47 1.61
N THR A 26 -8.54 1.36 1.99
CA THR A 26 -10.00 1.28 2.15
C THR A 26 -10.52 2.11 3.32
N GLY A 27 -9.81 2.12 4.45
CA GLY A 27 -10.14 2.93 5.62
C GLY A 27 -10.05 4.44 5.37
N SER A 28 -9.23 4.87 4.39
CA SER A 28 -9.17 6.28 3.97
C SER A 28 -10.29 6.70 3.02
N GLY A 29 -11.19 5.78 2.63
CA GLY A 29 -12.23 6.00 1.63
C GLY A 29 -11.77 5.77 0.19
N GLY A 30 -10.56 5.22 0.01
CA GLY A 30 -10.07 4.76 -1.28
C GLY A 30 -10.49 3.32 -1.59
N TRP A 31 -10.13 2.84 -2.78
CA TRP A 31 -10.33 1.46 -3.19
C TRP A 31 -9.18 0.98 -4.05
N ILE A 32 -8.93 -0.33 -4.00
CA ILE A 32 -7.94 -0.99 -4.82
C ILE A 32 -8.53 -1.22 -6.21
N VAL A 33 -7.81 -0.78 -7.23
CA VAL A 33 -8.15 -1.01 -8.64
C VAL A 33 -7.52 -2.32 -9.11
N ASP A 34 -6.26 -2.56 -8.74
CA ASP A 34 -5.52 -3.75 -9.10
C ASP A 34 -4.38 -4.00 -8.11
N HIS A 35 -3.91 -5.24 -8.03
CA HIS A 35 -2.69 -5.57 -7.31
C HIS A 35 -1.91 -6.65 -8.08
N THR A 36 -0.60 -6.48 -8.15
CA THR A 36 0.30 -7.45 -8.77
C THR A 36 1.41 -7.83 -7.80
N LEU A 37 1.55 -9.13 -7.57
CA LEU A 37 2.67 -9.70 -6.85
C LEU A 37 3.73 -10.16 -7.85
N PHE A 38 4.86 -9.46 -7.90
CA PHE A 38 5.94 -9.80 -8.84
C PHE A 38 6.85 -10.90 -8.29
N SER A 39 7.08 -10.91 -6.99
CA SER A 39 7.89 -11.91 -6.29
C SER A 39 7.56 -11.94 -4.79
N ASP A 40 8.31 -12.72 -4.03
CA ASP A 40 8.35 -12.63 -2.57
C ASP A 40 8.96 -11.32 -2.05
N VAL A 41 9.65 -10.57 -2.91
CA VAL A 41 10.34 -9.31 -2.58
C VAL A 41 9.54 -8.07 -2.99
N MET A 42 8.64 -8.14 -3.98
CA MET A 42 7.95 -6.96 -4.49
C MET A 42 6.47 -7.18 -4.81
N ALA A 43 5.65 -6.21 -4.41
CA ALA A 43 4.26 -6.10 -4.81
C ALA A 43 3.93 -4.66 -5.23
N VAL A 44 2.94 -4.51 -6.09
CA VAL A 44 2.39 -3.22 -6.51
C VAL A 44 0.90 -3.22 -6.30
N ILE A 45 0.37 -2.16 -5.69
CA ILE A 45 -1.07 -1.93 -5.51
C ILE A 45 -1.44 -0.66 -6.27
N ALA A 46 -2.33 -0.78 -7.25
CA ALA A 46 -2.98 0.35 -7.89
C ALA A 46 -4.29 0.66 -7.17
N PHE A 47 -4.54 1.93 -6.87
CA PHE A 47 -5.70 2.36 -6.10
C PHE A 47 -6.24 3.72 -6.56
N CYS A 48 -7.44 4.05 -6.12
CA CYS A 48 -8.00 5.39 -6.18
C CYS A 48 -8.31 5.89 -4.77
N VAL A 49 -8.19 7.20 -4.54
CA VAL A 49 -8.56 7.85 -3.29
C VAL A 49 -9.18 9.22 -3.57
N PRO A 50 -10.19 9.67 -2.82
CA PRO A 50 -10.69 11.04 -2.92
C PRO A 50 -9.59 12.07 -2.61
N ALA A 51 -9.54 13.16 -3.37
CA ALA A 51 -8.46 14.16 -3.25
C ALA A 51 -8.45 14.90 -1.90
N ASN A 52 -9.57 14.92 -1.17
CA ASN A 52 -9.68 15.43 0.19
C ASN A 52 -9.26 14.42 1.27
N ARG A 53 -8.92 13.17 0.91
CA ARG A 53 -8.55 12.10 1.85
C ARG A 53 -7.09 11.66 1.79
N THR A 54 -6.27 12.30 0.96
CA THR A 54 -4.85 11.95 0.75
C THR A 54 -4.01 12.01 2.04
N THR A 55 -4.27 12.98 2.92
CA THR A 55 -3.62 13.04 4.24
C THR A 55 -4.04 11.87 5.14
N ALA A 56 -5.33 11.53 5.18
CA ALA A 56 -5.83 10.42 5.97
C ALA A 56 -5.25 9.07 5.51
N LEU A 57 -5.04 8.91 4.19
CA LEU A 57 -4.32 7.76 3.64
C LEU A 57 -2.88 7.70 4.14
N GLY A 58 -2.15 8.82 4.12
CA GLY A 58 -0.78 8.88 4.63
C GLY A 58 -0.68 8.54 6.11
N ASP A 59 -1.59 9.06 6.92
CA ASP A 59 -1.64 8.77 8.35
C ASP A 59 -1.99 7.29 8.61
N ALA A 60 -2.93 6.71 7.86
CA ALA A 60 -3.30 5.30 7.98
C ALA A 60 -2.13 4.37 7.61
N LEU A 61 -1.42 4.67 6.52
CA LEU A 61 -0.23 3.91 6.12
C LEU A 61 0.90 4.07 7.16
N ALA A 62 1.14 5.27 7.65
CA ALA A 62 2.16 5.51 8.67
C ALA A 62 1.83 4.79 10.00
N ALA A 63 0.57 4.80 10.42
CA ALA A 63 0.10 4.07 11.60
C ALA A 63 0.25 2.56 11.45
N ALA A 64 0.14 2.04 10.23
CA ALA A 64 0.44 0.65 9.87
C ALA A 64 1.96 0.34 9.76
N GLY A 65 2.84 1.32 10.00
CA GLY A 65 4.28 1.17 9.84
C GLY A 65 4.76 1.20 8.38
N ILE A 66 3.90 1.62 7.44
CA ILE A 66 4.21 1.77 6.01
C ILE A 66 4.59 3.22 5.74
N LEU A 67 5.88 3.52 5.82
CA LEU A 67 6.41 4.83 5.48
C LEU A 67 6.65 4.92 3.97
N VAL A 68 5.94 5.83 3.31
CA VAL A 68 6.00 6.01 1.87
C VAL A 68 6.96 7.12 1.44
N SER A 69 7.59 6.94 0.29
CA SER A 69 8.45 7.92 -0.39
C SER A 69 8.06 8.01 -1.88
N PRO A 70 7.88 9.21 -2.44
CA PRO A 70 7.74 10.49 -1.74
C PRO A 70 6.54 10.50 -0.77
N PRO A 71 6.48 11.43 0.20
CA PRO A 71 5.29 11.58 1.04
C PRO A 71 4.05 11.90 0.19
N LEU A 72 2.87 11.49 0.66
CA LEU A 72 1.62 11.85 0.00
C LEU A 72 1.41 13.38 -0.02
N PRO A 73 0.83 13.93 -1.09
CA PRO A 73 0.47 15.34 -1.10
C PRO A 73 -0.60 15.61 -0.04
N PRO A 74 -0.69 16.85 0.47
CA PRO A 74 -1.74 17.22 1.40
C PRO A 74 -3.11 17.04 0.76
N SER A 75 -4.11 16.68 1.57
CA SER A 75 -5.51 16.69 1.15
C SER A 75 -5.90 18.05 0.57
N LEU A 76 -6.66 18.03 -0.52
CA LEU A 76 -7.36 19.22 -0.98
C LEU A 76 -8.41 19.64 0.05
N PRO A 77 -8.74 20.94 0.14
CA PRO A 77 -9.80 21.43 1.03
C PRO A 77 -11.11 20.69 0.76
N GLU A 78 -11.93 20.48 1.80
CA GLU A 78 -13.26 19.89 1.68
C GLU A 78 -14.19 20.84 0.91
N THR A 79 -14.17 20.70 -0.42
CA THR A 79 -15.15 21.26 -1.35
C THR A 79 -15.83 20.12 -2.08
N ASP A 80 -17.06 20.32 -2.58
CA ASP A 80 -17.77 19.30 -3.35
C ASP A 80 -16.92 18.81 -4.54
N GLU A 81 -16.23 19.72 -5.23
CA GLU A 81 -15.30 19.39 -6.32
C GLU A 81 -14.12 18.51 -5.87
N ALA A 82 -13.59 18.71 -4.67
CA ALA A 82 -12.47 17.92 -4.16
C ALA A 82 -12.90 16.54 -3.65
N ALA A 83 -14.13 16.42 -3.14
CA ALA A 83 -14.73 15.15 -2.75
C ALA A 83 -15.07 14.28 -3.97
N GLU A 84 -15.50 14.90 -5.08
CA GLU A 84 -15.77 14.24 -6.35
C GLU A 84 -14.49 13.94 -7.15
N ARG A 85 -13.38 14.62 -6.84
CA ARG A 85 -12.11 14.40 -7.54
C ARG A 85 -11.36 13.20 -6.99
N GLU A 86 -11.28 12.16 -7.81
CA GLU A 86 -10.49 10.97 -7.51
C GLU A 86 -9.05 11.12 -7.97
N LEU A 87 -8.11 10.70 -7.11
CA LEU A 87 -6.69 10.59 -7.43
C LEU A 87 -6.33 9.13 -7.62
N GLN A 88 -5.82 8.80 -8.80
CA GLN A 88 -5.23 7.49 -9.08
C GLN A 88 -3.83 7.42 -8.47
N GLY A 89 -3.54 6.30 -7.81
CA GLY A 89 -2.29 6.05 -7.13
C GLY A 89 -1.72 4.66 -7.39
N GLN A 90 -0.40 4.55 -7.27
CA GLN A 90 0.34 3.31 -7.29
C GLN A 90 1.27 3.27 -6.08
N LEU A 91 1.14 2.23 -5.26
CA LEU A 91 2.01 1.92 -4.13
C LEU A 91 2.88 0.71 -4.48
N THR A 92 4.18 0.92 -4.56
CA THR A 92 5.17 -0.15 -4.70
C THR A 92 5.68 -0.55 -3.32
N LEU A 93 5.49 -1.81 -2.95
CA LEU A 93 5.97 -2.38 -1.70
C LEU A 93 7.18 -3.27 -1.99
N THR A 94 8.28 -3.03 -1.27
CA THR A 94 9.47 -3.87 -1.29
C THR A 94 9.68 -4.50 0.09
N PHE A 95 9.74 -5.83 0.14
CA PHE A 95 9.88 -6.61 1.36
C PHE A 95 11.35 -6.98 1.55
N ALA A 96 12.00 -6.38 2.56
CA ALA A 96 13.42 -6.57 2.83
C ALA A 96 13.75 -7.96 3.37
N LYS A 97 12.81 -8.56 4.10
CA LYS A 97 12.78 -10.00 4.33
C LYS A 97 11.80 -10.58 3.31
N GLY A 98 12.31 -11.27 2.28
CA GLY A 98 11.46 -12.15 1.47
C GLY A 98 10.74 -13.16 2.37
N THR A 99 9.83 -13.97 1.82
CA THR A 99 9.20 -15.04 2.59
C THR A 99 10.29 -15.97 3.09
N GLY A 100 10.70 -15.79 4.35
CA GLY A 100 11.84 -16.46 4.96
C GLY A 100 11.78 -17.94 4.63
N ASP A 101 12.91 -18.44 4.14
CA ASP A 101 13.17 -19.83 3.78
C ASP A 101 12.13 -20.83 4.30
N LEU A 102 11.17 -21.18 3.43
CA LEU A 102 10.17 -22.24 3.66
C LEU A 102 10.84 -23.62 3.59
N ARG A 103 12.00 -23.79 4.24
CA ARG A 103 12.60 -25.10 4.50
C ARG A 103 11.69 -25.85 5.45
N HIS A 104 10.71 -26.54 4.90
CA HIS A 104 10.03 -27.63 5.58
C HIS A 104 11.06 -28.73 5.85
N GLU A 105 11.20 -29.15 7.11
CA GLU A 105 11.88 -30.41 7.41
C GLU A 105 11.09 -31.52 6.73
N VAL A 106 11.69 -32.15 5.72
CA VAL A 106 11.15 -33.36 5.10
C VAL A 106 11.49 -34.52 6.04
N PRO A 107 10.51 -35.21 6.63
CA PRO A 107 10.78 -36.41 7.42
C PRO A 107 11.50 -37.44 6.54
N ALA A 108 12.49 -38.13 7.09
CA ALA A 108 13.07 -39.27 6.40
C ALA A 108 11.96 -40.30 6.15
N PHE A 109 11.90 -40.84 4.93
CA PHE A 109 10.99 -41.94 4.63
C PHE A 109 11.45 -43.19 5.41
N GLU A 110 10.53 -43.78 6.19
CA GLU A 110 10.69 -45.16 6.71
C GLU A 110 10.22 -46.18 5.68
#